data_AF-A0A522U8M2-F1
#
_entry.id   AF-A0A522U8M2-F1
#
_cell.length_a   1.000
_cell.length_b   1.000
_cell.length_c   1.000
_cell.angle_alpha   90.00
_cell.angle_beta   90.00
_cell.angle_gamma   90.00
#
_symmetry.space_group_name_H-M   'P 1'
#
loop_
_entity.id
_entity.type
_entity.pdbx_description
1 polymer ?
#
loop_
_entity_poly.entity_id
_entity_poly.type
_entity_poly.pdbx_seq_one_letter_code
_entity_poly.pdbx_strand_id
1 'polypeptide(L)'
;MYAQLFTFGAAFLGSAVESVEALTIVLAVGLTRGWRAPLYGTAAALASLAVLVVFFGQVIVNRVPESSLKIIIGTLLLLFGLRWLHKAVLRSAGAVAMHDEERAYEQTVNELGSASARHDWVGFVIALKGVFLEGLEVVFIVIAVGGTSHGLPLAAGGGLLAMGVVAAVGLVVRKPLARVPENTLKYAVGILLTSIGTFWAAEGMGAAWPFDFVSIFGLVAVYFVTSRWAVALIRRPLPA
;
A
#
# COMPACT_ATOMS: atom_id res chain seq x y z
N MET A 1 -20.04 5.33 -14.40
CA MET A 1 -20.37 4.36 -13.33
C MET A 1 -19.31 3.27 -13.17
N TYR A 2 -19.00 2.45 -14.18
CA TYR A 2 -18.01 1.36 -14.06
C TYR A 2 -16.59 1.83 -13.70
N ALA A 3 -16.09 2.90 -14.33
CA ALA A 3 -14.78 3.47 -14.01
C ALA A 3 -14.71 3.99 -12.57
N GLN A 4 -15.77 4.64 -12.08
CA GLN A 4 -15.84 5.16 -10.71
C GLN A 4 -15.84 4.03 -9.66
N LEU A 5 -16.60 2.97 -9.93
CA LEU A 5 -16.63 1.78 -9.06
C LEU A 5 -15.28 1.07 -9.03
N PHE A 6 -14.61 0.98 -10.18
CA PHE A 6 -13.26 0.44 -10.27
C PHE A 6 -12.25 1.28 -9.49
N THR A 7 -12.26 2.61 -9.67
CA THR A 7 -11.39 3.54 -8.94
C THR A 7 -11.59 3.42 -7.43
N PHE A 8 -12.85 3.43 -6.99
CA PHE A 8 -13.18 3.27 -5.58
C PHE A 8 -12.74 1.91 -5.05
N GLY A 9 -13.09 0.82 -5.74
CA GLY A 9 -12.80 -0.55 -5.31
C GLY A 9 -11.31 -0.85 -5.25
N ALA A 10 -10.53 -0.42 -6.25
CA ALA A 10 -9.09 -0.60 -6.27
C ALA A 10 -8.40 0.21 -5.15
N ALA A 11 -8.84 1.47 -4.94
CA ALA A 11 -8.33 2.28 -3.84
C ALA A 11 -8.70 1.69 -2.46
N PHE A 12 -9.93 1.23 -2.30
CA PHE A 12 -10.41 0.59 -1.07
C PHE A 12 -9.62 -0.68 -0.75
N LEU A 13 -9.52 -1.60 -1.71
CA LEU A 13 -8.85 -2.89 -1.50
C LEU A 13 -7.35 -2.72 -1.25
N GLY A 14 -6.67 -1.86 -2.02
CA GLY A 14 -5.26 -1.57 -1.77
C GLY A 14 -5.04 -0.92 -0.41
N SER A 15 -5.84 0.09 -0.07
CA SER A 15 -5.73 0.78 1.21
C SER A 15 -6.10 -0.09 2.40
N ALA A 16 -6.98 -1.08 2.24
CA ALA A 16 -7.36 -2.00 3.29
C ALA A 16 -6.19 -2.87 3.75
N VAL A 17 -5.34 -3.32 2.82
CA VAL A 17 -4.15 -4.12 3.16
C VAL A 17 -3.16 -3.31 3.99
N GLU A 18 -2.82 -2.12 3.51
CA GLU A 18 -1.87 -1.25 4.22
C GLU A 18 -2.43 -0.78 5.57
N SER A 19 -3.75 -0.58 5.65
CA SER A 19 -4.41 -0.27 6.91
C SER A 19 -4.35 -1.43 7.91
N VAL A 20 -4.36 -2.69 7.44
CA VAL A 20 -4.22 -3.87 8.29
C VAL A 20 -2.82 -3.93 8.88
N GLU A 21 -1.78 -3.72 8.05
CA GLU A 21 -0.38 -3.69 8.49
C GLU A 21 -0.14 -2.57 9.50
N ALA A 22 -0.65 -1.36 9.22
CA ALA A 22 -0.58 -0.22 10.14
C ALA A 22 -1.28 -0.53 11.48
N LEU A 23 -2.47 -1.15 11.42
CA LEU A 23 -3.22 -1.54 12.61
C LEU A 23 -2.47 -2.60 13.42
N THR A 24 -1.86 -3.60 12.77
CA THR A 24 -1.08 -4.65 13.46
C THR A 24 0.05 -4.04 14.27
N ILE A 25 0.77 -3.06 13.71
CA ILE A 25 1.84 -2.34 14.43
C ILE A 25 1.27 -1.58 15.63
N VAL A 26 0.17 -0.84 15.45
CA VAL A 26 -0.45 -0.06 16.53
C VAL A 26 -0.99 -0.96 17.64
N LEU A 27 -1.61 -2.10 17.29
CA LEU A 27 -2.08 -3.10 18.24
C LEU A 27 -0.92 -3.73 19.00
N ALA A 28 0.17 -4.10 18.30
CA ALA A 28 1.37 -4.67 18.92
C ALA A 28 1.95 -3.73 19.97
N VAL A 29 2.12 -2.45 19.64
CA VAL A 29 2.66 -1.47 20.59
C VAL A 29 1.65 -1.15 21.69
N GLY A 30 0.37 -0.99 21.34
CA GLY A 30 -0.69 -0.62 22.28
C GLY A 30 -0.95 -1.67 23.37
N LEU A 31 -0.93 -2.95 22.99
CA LEU A 31 -1.14 -4.07 23.91
C LEU A 31 0.08 -4.38 24.77
N THR A 32 1.29 -4.07 24.30
CA THR A 32 2.53 -4.38 25.03
C THR A 32 3.04 -3.24 25.90
N ARG A 33 2.87 -2.00 25.45
CA ARG A 33 3.43 -0.81 26.10
C ARG A 33 2.38 0.24 26.49
N GLY A 34 1.09 -0.07 26.31
CA GLY A 34 -0.01 0.82 26.62
C GLY A 34 -0.40 1.74 25.44
N TRP A 35 -1.61 2.28 25.52
CA TRP A 35 -2.26 2.91 24.36
C TRP A 35 -1.92 4.39 24.13
N ARG A 36 -1.49 5.11 25.17
CA ARG A 36 -1.36 6.57 25.10
C ARG A 36 -0.34 7.00 24.05
N ALA A 37 0.89 6.52 24.17
CA ALA A 37 1.98 6.89 23.28
C ALA A 37 1.80 6.44 21.81
N PRO A 38 1.43 5.17 21.50
CA PRO A 38 1.20 4.76 20.12
C PRO A 38 0.01 5.46 19.46
N LEU A 39 -1.04 5.82 20.21
CA LEU A 39 -2.14 6.61 19.65
C LEU A 39 -1.69 8.04 19.30
N TYR A 40 -0.85 8.67 20.12
CA TYR A 40 -0.24 9.96 19.74
C TYR A 40 0.67 9.81 18.52
N GLY A 41 1.43 8.73 18.41
CA GLY A 41 2.28 8.43 17.24
C GLY A 41 1.46 8.26 15.97
N THR A 42 0.36 7.51 16.07
CA THR A 42 -0.61 7.29 14.99
C THR A 42 -1.24 8.61 14.56
N ALA A 43 -1.71 9.43 15.50
CA ALA A 43 -2.31 10.73 15.20
C ALA A 43 -1.29 11.68 14.53
N ALA A 44 -0.05 11.70 15.01
CA ALA A 44 1.02 12.47 14.40
C ALA A 44 1.34 11.99 12.98
N ALA A 45 1.39 10.67 12.74
CA ALA A 45 1.59 10.10 11.40
C ALA A 45 0.48 10.53 10.43
N LEU A 46 -0.78 10.37 10.84
CA LEU A 46 -1.94 10.75 10.04
C LEU A 46 -1.96 12.26 9.75
N ALA A 47 -1.62 13.10 10.73
CA ALA A 47 -1.50 14.54 10.53
C ALA A 47 -0.37 14.88 9.55
N SER A 48 0.81 14.26 9.68
CA SER A 48 1.92 14.44 8.75
C SER A 48 1.56 14.01 7.33
N LEU A 49 0.87 12.87 7.16
CA LEU A 49 0.38 12.41 5.86
C LEU A 49 -0.65 13.37 5.27
N ALA A 50 -1.59 13.86 6.08
CA ALA A 50 -2.57 14.85 5.63
C ALA A 50 -1.89 16.15 5.16
N VAL A 51 -0.92 16.65 5.93
CA VAL A 51 -0.11 17.82 5.54
C VAL A 51 0.64 17.54 4.25
N LEU A 52 1.27 16.37 4.11
CA LEU A 52 1.99 15.98 2.90
C LEU A 52 1.04 15.96 1.70
N VAL A 53 -0.11 15.31 1.81
CA VAL A 53 -1.11 15.23 0.72
C VAL A 53 -1.64 16.61 0.34
N VAL A 54 -1.98 17.48 1.31
CA VAL A 54 -2.51 18.81 1.03
C VAL A 54 -1.42 19.71 0.42
N PHE A 55 -0.24 19.74 1.03
CA PHE A 55 0.87 20.59 0.58
C PHE A 55 1.37 20.17 -0.79
N PHE A 56 1.74 18.89 -0.94
CA PHE A 56 2.21 18.39 -2.23
C PHE A 56 1.08 18.39 -3.26
N GLY A 57 -0.16 18.04 -2.89
CA GLY A 57 -1.30 18.09 -3.81
C GLY A 57 -1.53 19.49 -4.41
N GLN A 58 -1.52 20.53 -3.58
CA GLN A 58 -1.70 21.92 -4.05
C GLN A 58 -0.48 22.46 -4.80
N VAL A 59 0.73 22.19 -4.31
CA VAL A 59 1.97 22.69 -4.94
C VAL A 59 2.20 22.01 -6.28
N ILE A 60 1.99 20.70 -6.35
CA ILE A 60 2.22 19.90 -7.55
C ILE A 60 1.23 20.28 -8.66
N VAL A 61 -0.08 20.31 -8.36
CA VAL A 61 -1.12 20.57 -9.37
C VAL A 61 -1.00 21.96 -9.98
N ASN A 62 -0.58 22.96 -9.19
CA ASN A 62 -0.56 24.35 -9.65
C ASN A 62 0.78 24.80 -10.27
N ARG A 63 1.88 24.06 -10.08
CA ARG A 63 3.23 24.50 -10.48
C ARG A 63 3.98 23.53 -11.37
N VAL A 64 3.57 22.26 -11.47
CA VAL A 64 4.33 21.22 -12.17
C VAL A 64 3.65 20.90 -13.52
N PRO A 65 4.39 20.92 -14.64
CA PRO A 65 3.85 20.52 -15.94
C PRO A 65 3.33 19.08 -15.93
N GLU A 66 2.26 18.82 -16.67
CA GLU A 66 1.62 17.50 -16.74
C GLU A 66 2.60 16.37 -17.11
N SER A 67 3.49 16.61 -18.08
CA SER A 67 4.49 15.61 -18.48
C SER A 67 5.45 15.25 -17.35
N SER A 68 5.93 16.23 -16.58
CA SER A 68 6.80 15.99 -15.42
C SER A 68 6.06 15.20 -14.34
N LEU A 69 4.77 15.49 -14.15
CA LEU A 69 3.91 14.75 -13.23
C LEU A 69 3.76 13.29 -13.63
N LYS A 70 3.47 13.02 -14.90
CA LYS A 70 3.36 11.67 -15.44
C LYS A 70 4.66 10.88 -15.29
N ILE A 71 5.82 11.50 -15.54
CA ILE A 71 7.13 10.87 -15.31
C ILE A 71 7.33 10.54 -13.83
N ILE A 72 7.19 11.53 -12.93
CA ILE A 72 7.50 11.35 -11.51
C ILE A 72 6.54 10.34 -10.87
N ILE A 73 5.24 10.54 -11.03
CA ILE A 73 4.23 9.65 -10.47
C ILE A 73 4.33 8.29 -11.14
N GLY A 74 4.36 8.22 -12.48
CA GLY A 74 4.49 6.96 -13.21
C GLY A 74 5.71 6.14 -12.77
N THR A 75 6.86 6.78 -12.57
CA THR A 75 8.07 6.11 -12.08
C THR A 75 7.91 5.60 -10.65
N LEU A 76 7.35 6.42 -9.74
CA LEU A 76 7.11 5.99 -8.36
C LEU A 76 6.15 4.78 -8.32
N LEU A 77 5.05 4.84 -9.07
CA LEU A 77 4.09 3.74 -9.19
C LEU A 77 4.74 2.48 -9.74
N LEU A 78 5.58 2.62 -10.75
CA LEU A 78 6.31 1.51 -11.33
C LEU A 78 7.23 0.85 -10.29
N LEU A 79 7.99 1.64 -9.54
CA LEU A 79 8.91 1.13 -8.51
C LEU A 79 8.18 0.46 -7.35
N PHE A 80 7.09 1.05 -6.86
CA PHE A 80 6.26 0.45 -5.80
C PHE A 80 5.57 -0.82 -6.28
N GLY A 81 4.92 -0.76 -7.45
CA GLY A 81 4.26 -1.91 -8.06
C GLY A 81 5.22 -3.07 -8.27
N LEU A 82 6.44 -2.81 -8.77
CA LEU A 82 7.47 -3.83 -8.96
C LEU A 82 7.94 -4.43 -7.64
N ARG A 83 8.10 -3.61 -6.59
CA ARG A 83 8.48 -4.10 -5.25
C ARG A 83 7.45 -5.07 -4.70
N TRP A 84 6.17 -4.71 -4.79
CA TRP A 84 5.06 -5.56 -4.38
C TRP A 84 4.95 -6.82 -5.23
N LEU A 85 4.95 -6.67 -6.56
CA LEU A 85 4.84 -7.78 -7.51
C LEU A 85 6.00 -8.77 -7.33
N HIS A 86 7.23 -8.28 -7.13
CA HIS A 86 8.38 -9.12 -6.88
C HIS A 86 8.22 -9.96 -5.60
N LYS A 87 7.88 -9.33 -4.46
CA LYS A 87 7.62 -10.06 -3.21
C LYS A 87 6.48 -11.05 -3.36
N ALA A 88 5.39 -10.66 -4.01
CA ALA A 88 4.22 -11.49 -4.17
C ALA A 88 4.47 -12.70 -5.10
N VAL A 89 5.27 -12.54 -6.15
CA VAL A 89 5.73 -13.64 -7.01
C VAL A 89 6.58 -14.62 -6.22
N LEU A 90 7.57 -14.15 -5.45
CA LEU A 90 8.43 -15.01 -4.63
C LEU A 90 7.65 -15.80 -3.58
N ARG A 91 6.69 -15.16 -2.90
CA ARG A 91 5.79 -15.81 -1.94
C ARG A 91 4.89 -16.84 -2.62
N SER A 92 4.32 -16.51 -3.78
CA SER A 92 3.46 -17.43 -4.55
C SER A 92 4.23 -18.62 -5.14
N ALA A 93 5.54 -18.48 -5.36
CA ALA A 93 6.43 -19.55 -5.78
C ALA A 93 6.93 -20.42 -4.62
N GLY A 94 6.66 -20.05 -3.37
CA GLY A 94 7.15 -20.75 -2.17
C GLY A 94 8.63 -20.50 -1.87
N ALA A 95 9.27 -19.53 -2.53
CA ALA A 95 10.67 -19.18 -2.28
C ALA A 95 10.84 -18.30 -1.03
N VAL A 96 9.81 -17.57 -0.64
CA VAL A 96 9.74 -16.75 0.57
C VAL A 96 8.46 -17.11 1.32
N ALA A 97 8.53 -17.19 2.66
CA ALA A 97 7.36 -17.46 3.48
C ALA A 97 6.28 -16.38 3.27
N MET A 98 5.01 -16.80 3.34
CA MET A 98 3.91 -15.84 3.37
C MET A 98 4.05 -14.94 4.60
N HIS A 99 3.74 -13.67 4.43
CA HIS A 99 3.70 -12.75 5.55
C HIS A 99 2.54 -13.15 6.46
N ASP A 100 2.79 -13.04 7.76
CA ASP A 100 1.88 -13.49 8.79
C ASP A 100 1.81 -12.37 9.82
N GLU A 101 0.67 -11.68 9.84
CA GLU A 101 0.40 -10.56 10.74
C GLU A 101 0.53 -10.95 12.21
N GLU A 102 0.21 -12.20 12.57
CA GLU A 102 0.37 -12.68 13.94
C GLU A 102 1.85 -12.80 14.29
N ARG A 103 2.68 -13.31 13.37
CA ARG A 103 4.14 -13.36 13.58
C ARG A 103 4.78 -11.97 13.61
N ALA A 104 4.33 -11.05 12.75
CA ALA A 104 4.82 -9.67 12.76
C ALA A 104 4.46 -8.97 14.09
N TYR A 105 3.25 -9.21 14.59
CA TYR A 105 2.82 -8.79 15.91
C TYR A 105 3.69 -9.39 17.01
N GLU A 106 3.88 -10.71 17.03
CA GLU A 106 4.71 -11.41 18.03
C GLU A 106 6.16 -10.94 18.03
N GLN A 107 6.76 -10.74 16.87
CA GLN A 107 8.11 -10.19 16.73
C GLN A 107 8.20 -8.80 17.34
N THR A 108 7.26 -7.91 16.98
CA THR A 108 7.18 -6.55 17.52
C THR A 108 7.01 -6.60 19.05
N VAL A 109 6.17 -7.51 19.57
CA VAL A 109 5.96 -7.72 21.00
C VAL A 109 7.25 -8.17 21.71
N ASN A 110 7.97 -9.14 21.14
CA ASN A 110 9.20 -9.68 21.73
C ASN A 110 10.34 -8.65 21.75
N GLU A 111 10.51 -7.89 20.67
CA GLU A 111 11.45 -6.77 20.62
C GLU A 111 11.13 -5.73 21.71
N LEU A 112 9.85 -5.45 21.91
CA LEU A 112 9.37 -4.51 22.91
C LEU A 112 9.39 -5.04 24.35
N GLY A 113 9.33 -6.35 24.58
CA GLY A 113 9.34 -6.96 25.91
C GLY A 113 10.69 -6.87 26.64
N SER A 114 11.79 -6.70 25.90
CA SER A 114 13.16 -6.72 26.44
C SER A 114 13.66 -5.37 26.99
N ALA A 115 12.99 -4.26 26.67
CA ALA A 115 13.41 -2.92 27.09
C ALA A 115 12.59 -2.42 28.29
N SER A 116 13.29 -2.11 29.39
CA SER A 116 12.72 -1.61 30.65
C SER A 116 11.75 -0.42 30.46
N ALA A 117 10.74 -0.37 31.33
CA ALA A 117 9.49 0.41 31.28
C ALA A 117 9.61 1.95 31.31
N ARG A 118 10.71 2.55 30.82
CA ARG A 118 10.92 4.00 30.87
C ARG A 118 11.24 4.61 29.51
N HIS A 119 10.26 4.59 28.61
CA HIS A 119 9.82 5.78 27.88
C HIS A 119 8.64 5.45 26.94
N ASP A 120 7.50 6.11 27.16
CA ASP A 120 6.38 6.24 26.22
C ASP A 120 6.86 6.53 24.78
N TRP A 121 8.00 7.22 24.63
CA TRP A 121 8.59 7.62 23.36
C TRP A 121 8.85 6.47 22.38
N VAL A 122 9.24 5.28 22.85
CA VAL A 122 9.51 4.16 21.93
C VAL A 122 8.23 3.71 21.22
N GLY A 123 7.13 3.60 21.97
CA GLY A 123 5.84 3.24 21.40
C GLY A 123 5.29 4.30 20.46
N PHE A 124 5.51 5.58 20.80
CA PHE A 124 5.22 6.71 19.92
C PHE A 124 5.99 6.60 18.60
N VAL A 125 7.32 6.42 18.63
CA VAL A 125 8.16 6.39 17.42
C VAL A 125 7.85 5.19 16.53
N ILE A 126 7.60 4.01 17.11
CA ILE A 126 7.28 2.81 16.32
C ILE A 126 5.93 2.96 15.64
N ALA A 127 4.89 3.38 16.37
CA ALA A 127 3.58 3.63 15.77
C ALA A 127 3.64 4.76 14.73
N LEU A 128 4.36 5.85 15.02
CA LEU A 128 4.57 6.95 14.08
C LEU A 128 5.20 6.45 12.78
N LYS A 129 6.33 5.75 12.86
CA LYS A 129 7.06 5.27 11.67
C LYS A 129 6.25 4.22 10.92
N GLY A 130 5.66 3.26 11.62
CA GLY A 130 4.83 2.22 11.02
C GLY A 130 3.65 2.81 10.27
N VAL A 131 2.80 3.56 10.96
CA VAL A 131 1.60 4.19 10.35
C VAL A 131 1.98 5.17 9.24
N PHE A 132 3.08 5.91 9.38
CA PHE A 132 3.53 6.81 8.32
C PHE A 132 3.98 6.06 7.06
N LEU A 133 4.73 4.97 7.21
CA LEU A 133 5.19 4.18 6.08
C LEU A 133 4.03 3.49 5.36
N GLU A 134 3.16 2.78 6.08
CA GLU A 134 1.99 2.14 5.47
C GLU A 134 1.01 3.17 4.90
N GLY A 135 0.82 4.29 5.61
CA GLY A 135 -0.02 5.37 5.14
C GLY A 135 0.53 6.11 3.91
N LEU A 136 1.84 6.11 3.69
CA LEU A 136 2.41 6.58 2.41
C LEU A 136 2.03 5.65 1.26
N GLU A 137 2.04 4.33 1.47
CA GLU A 137 1.61 3.37 0.45
C GLU A 137 0.12 3.56 0.10
N VAL A 138 -0.74 3.85 1.09
CA VAL A 138 -2.13 4.27 0.87
C VAL A 138 -2.22 5.52 -0.01
N VAL A 139 -1.43 6.56 0.29
CA VAL A 139 -1.42 7.81 -0.49
C VAL A 139 -1.02 7.54 -1.94
N PHE A 140 -0.01 6.70 -2.17
CA PHE A 140 0.41 6.33 -3.52
C PHE A 140 -0.70 5.59 -4.29
N ILE A 141 -1.39 4.64 -3.65
CA ILE A 141 -2.52 3.93 -4.27
C ILE A 141 -3.63 4.92 -4.65
N VAL A 142 -4.02 5.82 -3.74
CA VAL A 142 -5.07 6.81 -3.99
C VAL A 142 -4.73 7.71 -5.16
N ILE A 143 -3.48 8.18 -5.26
CA ILE A 143 -3.02 9.02 -6.37
C ILE A 143 -2.97 8.22 -7.67
N ALA A 144 -2.46 6.98 -7.63
CA ALA A 144 -2.36 6.10 -8.80
C ALA A 144 -3.71 5.86 -9.46
N VAL A 145 -4.68 5.45 -8.64
CA VAL A 145 -6.00 5.04 -9.09
C VAL A 145 -6.87 6.27 -9.38
N GLY A 146 -6.68 7.36 -8.63
CA GLY A 146 -7.47 8.58 -8.73
C GLY A 146 -7.02 9.59 -9.79
N GLY A 147 -5.77 9.52 -10.27
CA GLY A 147 -5.20 10.49 -11.21
C GLY A 147 -5.74 10.40 -12.65
N THR A 148 -6.62 9.46 -12.95
CA THR A 148 -7.14 9.20 -14.30
C THR A 148 -8.55 9.79 -14.51
N SER A 149 -8.71 11.11 -14.68
CA SER A 149 -10.00 11.79 -14.96
C SER A 149 -10.83 12.21 -13.73
N HIS A 150 -10.32 13.13 -12.90
CA HIS A 150 -11.04 13.70 -11.73
C HIS A 150 -11.53 12.67 -10.69
N GLY A 151 -10.99 11.45 -10.71
CA GLY A 151 -11.36 10.35 -9.80
C GLY A 151 -10.75 10.43 -8.40
N LEU A 152 -9.88 11.41 -8.14
CA LEU A 152 -9.15 11.55 -6.88
C LEU A 152 -10.06 11.62 -5.64
N PRO A 153 -11.19 12.37 -5.64
CA PRO A 153 -12.11 12.36 -4.49
C PRO A 153 -12.72 10.98 -4.22
N LEU A 154 -13.00 10.20 -5.28
CA LEU A 154 -13.53 8.85 -5.15
C LEU A 154 -12.48 7.87 -4.64
N ALA A 155 -11.25 7.94 -5.15
CA ALA A 155 -10.13 7.14 -4.67
C ALA A 155 -9.81 7.45 -3.21
N ALA A 156 -9.78 8.74 -2.84
CA ALA A 156 -9.56 9.18 -1.46
C ALA A 156 -10.69 8.69 -0.54
N GLY A 157 -11.95 8.77 -0.99
CA GLY A 157 -13.10 8.21 -0.27
C GLY A 157 -12.97 6.70 -0.05
N GLY A 158 -12.52 5.95 -1.07
CA GLY A 158 -12.24 4.52 -0.95
C GLY A 158 -11.16 4.20 0.06
N GLY A 159 -10.05 4.94 0.03
CA GLY A 159 -8.95 4.78 0.99
C GLY A 159 -9.35 5.10 2.42
N LEU A 160 -10.03 6.23 2.64
CA LEU A 160 -10.53 6.64 3.96
C LEU A 160 -11.55 5.64 4.51
N LEU A 161 -12.44 5.12 3.67
CA LEU A 161 -13.41 4.11 4.11
C LEU A 161 -12.69 2.81 4.51
N ALA A 162 -11.69 2.37 3.73
CA ALA A 162 -10.90 1.19 4.07
C ALA A 162 -10.20 1.34 5.42
N MET A 163 -9.54 2.48 5.66
CA MET A 163 -8.92 2.79 6.95
C MET A 163 -9.94 2.75 8.09
N GLY A 164 -11.12 3.37 7.89
CA GLY A 164 -12.18 3.39 8.89
C GLY A 164 -12.73 1.99 9.20
N VAL A 165 -12.98 1.17 8.18
CA VAL A 165 -13.45 -0.21 8.32
C VAL A 165 -12.42 -1.05 9.07
N VAL A 166 -11.15 -0.99 8.65
CA VAL A 166 -10.08 -1.77 9.29
C VAL A 166 -9.88 -1.35 10.75
N ALA A 167 -9.88 -0.03 11.03
CA ALA A 167 -9.80 0.46 12.40
C ALA A 167 -10.98 -0.02 13.26
N ALA A 168 -12.21 0.04 12.74
CA ALA A 168 -13.39 -0.44 13.45
C ALA A 168 -13.33 -1.94 13.75
N VAL A 169 -12.92 -2.75 12.78
CA VAL A 169 -12.71 -4.20 12.97
C VAL A 169 -11.60 -4.44 14.00
N GLY A 170 -10.50 -3.69 13.93
CA GLY A 170 -9.40 -3.76 14.90
C GLY A 170 -9.83 -3.48 16.33
N LEU A 171 -10.70 -2.49 16.54
CA LEU A 171 -11.25 -2.16 17.86
C LEU A 171 -12.10 -3.29 18.46
N VAL A 172 -12.83 -4.02 17.61
CA VAL A 172 -13.68 -5.15 18.03
C VAL A 172 -12.84 -6.41 18.27
N VAL A 173 -11.95 -6.74 17.33
CA VAL A 173 -11.18 -8.00 17.36
C VAL A 173 -10.01 -7.93 18.33
N ARG A 174 -9.37 -6.76 18.47
CA ARG A 174 -8.18 -6.51 19.31
C ARG A 174 -7.04 -7.51 19.11
N LYS A 175 -6.94 -8.08 17.90
CA LYS A 175 -5.88 -8.98 17.45
C LYS A 175 -5.51 -8.65 16.00
N PRO A 176 -4.29 -9.02 15.54
CA PRO A 176 -3.89 -8.87 14.15
C PRO A 176 -4.89 -9.55 13.20
N LEU A 177 -5.15 -8.94 12.04
CA LEU A 177 -6.12 -9.46 11.08
C LEU A 177 -5.49 -10.51 10.16
N ALA A 178 -5.03 -11.61 10.75
CA ALA A 178 -4.29 -12.69 10.08
C ALA A 178 -5.06 -13.46 8.98
N ARG A 179 -6.35 -13.16 8.77
CA ARG A 179 -7.19 -13.81 7.75
C ARG A 179 -7.29 -13.03 6.43
N VAL A 180 -6.67 -11.85 6.34
CA VAL A 180 -6.70 -11.05 5.12
C VAL A 180 -5.77 -11.68 4.07
N PRO A 181 -6.22 -11.92 2.83
CA PRO A 181 -5.38 -12.49 1.77
C PRO A 181 -4.40 -11.45 1.21
N GLU A 182 -3.52 -10.91 2.06
CA GLU A 182 -2.56 -9.82 1.77
C GLU A 182 -1.76 -10.10 0.50
N ASN A 183 -1.19 -11.30 0.36
CA ASN A 183 -0.37 -11.63 -0.81
C ASN A 183 -1.16 -11.53 -2.12
N THR A 184 -2.42 -11.96 -2.15
CA THR A 184 -3.27 -11.90 -3.35
C THR A 184 -3.59 -10.45 -3.69
N LEU A 185 -3.90 -9.63 -2.68
CA LEU A 185 -4.18 -8.21 -2.86
C LEU A 185 -2.93 -7.45 -3.32
N LYS A 186 -1.77 -7.64 -2.69
CA LYS A 186 -0.50 -7.04 -3.11
C LYS A 186 -0.05 -7.52 -4.49
N TYR A 187 -0.36 -8.77 -4.88
CA TYR A 187 -0.12 -9.25 -6.24
C TYR A 187 -0.98 -8.51 -7.27
N ALA A 188 -2.30 -8.45 -7.03
CA ALA A 188 -3.24 -7.80 -7.94
C ALA A 188 -2.97 -6.30 -8.06
N VAL A 189 -2.83 -5.61 -6.93
CA VAL A 189 -2.50 -4.19 -6.88
C VAL A 189 -1.10 -3.93 -7.45
N GLY A 190 -0.12 -4.79 -7.17
CA GLY A 190 1.22 -4.72 -7.76
C GLY A 190 1.19 -4.72 -9.29
N ILE A 191 0.40 -5.61 -9.91
CA ILE A 191 0.20 -5.61 -11.37
C ILE A 191 -0.44 -4.30 -11.86
N LEU A 192 -1.48 -3.82 -11.17
CA LEU A 192 -2.15 -2.57 -11.54
C LEU A 192 -1.20 -1.37 -11.46
N LEU A 193 -0.48 -1.22 -10.35
CA LEU A 193 0.49 -0.13 -10.13
C LEU A 193 1.64 -0.18 -11.14
N THR A 194 2.20 -1.37 -11.40
CA THR A 194 3.25 -1.54 -12.41
C THR A 194 2.73 -1.20 -13.81
N SER A 195 1.49 -1.57 -14.15
CA SER A 195 0.90 -1.26 -15.46
C SER A 195 0.64 0.24 -15.64
N ILE A 196 -0.01 0.88 -14.67
CA ILE A 196 -0.28 2.33 -14.69
C ILE A 196 1.03 3.12 -14.64
N GLY A 197 1.99 2.67 -13.84
CA GLY A 197 3.30 3.28 -13.73
C GLY A 197 4.06 3.28 -15.06
N THR A 198 4.12 2.12 -15.74
CA THR A 198 4.70 2.00 -17.07
C THR A 198 3.98 2.89 -18.09
N PHE A 199 2.65 2.90 -18.05
CA PHE A 199 1.84 3.72 -18.96
C PHE A 199 2.17 5.22 -18.82
N TRP A 200 2.10 5.76 -17.60
CA TRP A 200 2.36 7.18 -17.35
C TRP A 200 3.83 7.58 -17.49
N ALA A 201 4.77 6.71 -17.08
CA ALA A 201 6.18 6.99 -17.30
C ALA A 201 6.48 7.14 -18.80
N ALA A 202 5.92 6.27 -19.65
CA ALA A 202 6.08 6.34 -21.09
C ALA A 202 5.40 7.59 -21.70
N GLU A 203 4.15 7.90 -21.32
CA GLU A 203 3.47 9.12 -21.78
C GLU A 203 4.21 10.39 -21.36
N GLY A 204 4.72 10.41 -20.13
CA GLY A 204 5.49 11.52 -19.62
C GLY A 204 6.78 11.77 -20.43
N MET A 205 7.37 10.72 -20.99
CA MET A 205 8.51 10.80 -21.92
C MET A 205 8.11 11.15 -23.37
N GLY A 206 6.83 11.35 -23.66
CA GLY A 206 6.31 11.69 -24.98
C GLY A 206 5.94 10.50 -25.86
N ALA A 207 5.90 9.28 -25.32
CA ALA A 207 5.40 8.12 -26.06
C ALA A 207 3.88 8.17 -26.20
N ALA A 208 3.37 7.80 -27.38
CA ALA A 208 1.94 7.64 -27.62
C ALA A 208 1.55 6.16 -27.50
N TRP A 209 0.52 5.86 -26.72
CA TRP A 209 0.01 4.50 -26.58
C TRP A 209 -1.09 4.19 -27.61
N PRO A 210 -1.06 3.01 -28.26
CA PRO A 210 -2.11 2.62 -29.20
C PRO A 210 -3.42 2.38 -28.45
N PHE A 211 -4.52 3.01 -28.86
CA PHE A 211 -5.80 2.97 -28.14
C PHE A 211 -5.79 3.66 -26.76
N ASP A 212 -4.81 4.55 -26.52
CA ASP A 212 -4.74 5.41 -25.34
C ASP A 212 -4.87 4.60 -24.04
N PHE A 213 -5.80 4.93 -23.14
CA PHE A 213 -6.03 4.28 -21.86
C PHE A 213 -6.27 2.77 -21.93
N VAL A 214 -6.81 2.26 -23.05
CA VAL A 214 -7.11 0.83 -23.21
C VAL A 214 -5.83 -0.02 -23.19
N SER A 215 -4.68 0.59 -23.53
CA SER A 215 -3.35 -0.03 -23.48
C SER A 215 -3.00 -0.58 -22.09
N ILE A 216 -3.54 0.02 -21.03
CA ILE A 216 -3.29 -0.42 -19.66
C ILE A 216 -3.76 -1.87 -19.45
N PHE A 217 -4.86 -2.30 -20.08
CA PHE A 217 -5.30 -3.70 -19.99
C PHE A 217 -4.32 -4.65 -20.68
N GLY A 218 -3.70 -4.21 -21.78
CA GLY A 218 -2.61 -4.93 -22.43
C GLY A 218 -1.40 -5.08 -21.51
N LEU A 219 -0.99 -3.99 -20.84
CA LEU A 219 0.09 -4.03 -19.86
C LEU A 219 -0.24 -4.95 -18.68
N VAL A 220 -1.46 -4.89 -18.15
CA VAL A 220 -1.94 -5.79 -17.09
C VAL A 220 -1.82 -7.25 -17.54
N ALA A 221 -2.25 -7.57 -18.76
CA ALA A 221 -2.14 -8.93 -19.30
C ALA A 221 -0.67 -9.37 -19.43
N VAL A 222 0.21 -8.50 -19.95
CA VAL A 222 1.64 -8.78 -20.09
C VAL A 222 2.30 -9.02 -18.72
N TYR A 223 2.07 -8.14 -17.75
CA TYR A 223 2.62 -8.30 -16.40
C TYR A 223 2.04 -9.52 -15.69
N PHE A 224 0.75 -9.82 -15.87
CA PHE A 224 0.14 -11.02 -15.31
C PHE A 224 0.76 -12.30 -15.92
N VAL A 225 0.86 -12.40 -17.24
CA VAL A 225 1.47 -13.58 -17.88
C VAL A 225 2.93 -13.73 -17.48
N THR A 226 3.70 -12.64 -17.51
CA THR A 226 5.12 -12.64 -17.13
C THR A 226 5.31 -13.04 -15.68
N SER A 227 4.49 -12.52 -14.76
CA SER A 227 4.56 -12.87 -13.34
C SER A 227 4.11 -14.31 -13.07
N ARG A 228 3.12 -14.83 -13.81
CA ARG A 228 2.75 -16.26 -13.73
C ARG A 228 3.85 -17.17 -14.24
N TRP A 229 4.52 -16.78 -15.31
CA TRP A 229 5.67 -17.49 -15.84
C TRP A 229 6.85 -17.46 -14.86
N ALA A 230 7.15 -16.31 -14.26
CA ALA A 230 8.15 -16.18 -13.20
C ALA A 230 7.85 -17.08 -11.99
N VAL A 231 6.60 -17.14 -11.53
CA VAL A 231 6.19 -18.08 -10.46
C VAL A 231 6.49 -19.53 -10.87
N ALA A 232 6.17 -19.92 -12.11
CA ALA A 232 6.41 -21.28 -12.58
C ALA A 232 7.91 -21.63 -12.65
N LEU A 233 8.76 -20.68 -13.06
CA LEU A 233 10.21 -20.86 -13.14
C LEU A 233 10.88 -20.92 -11.75
N ILE A 234 10.39 -20.13 -10.79
CA ILE A 234 10.97 -20.03 -9.45
C ILE A 234 10.47 -21.16 -8.54
N ARG A 235 9.28 -21.72 -8.82
CA ARG A 235 8.64 -22.74 -7.97
C ARG A 235 9.62 -23.90 -7.75
N ARG A 236 10.12 -24.00 -6.51
CA ARG A 236 10.96 -25.12 -6.10
C ARG A 236 10.07 -26.35 -5.93
N PRO A 237 10.47 -27.54 -6.41
CA PRO A 237 9.82 -28.77 -5.97
C PRO A 237 9.98 -28.87 -4.45
N LEU A 238 8.87 -29.19 -3.76
CA LEU A 238 8.90 -29.45 -2.32
C LEU A 238 9.96 -30.54 -2.05
N PRO A 239 10.81 -30.40 -1.02
CA PRO A 239 11.60 -31.53 -0.54
C PRO A 239 10.62 -32.67 -0.22
N ALA A 240 10.88 -33.84 -0.80
CA ALA A 240 10.12 -35.06 -0.53
C ALA A 240 10.26 -35.50 0.92
#